data_AF-A0DF97-F1
#
_entry.id   AF-A0DF97-F1
#
_cell.length_a   1.000
_cell.length_b   1.000
_cell.length_c   1.000
_cell.angle_alpha   90.00
_cell.angle_beta   90.00
_cell.angle_gamma   90.00
#
_symmetry.space_group_name_H-M   'P 1'
#
loop_
_entity.id
_entity.type
_entity.pdbx_description
1 polymer ?
#
loop_
_entity_poly.entity_id
_entity_poly.type
_entity_poly.pdbx_seq_one_letter_code
_entity_poly.pdbx_strand_id
1 'polypeptide(L)'
;MIHLKIQFKTEFGQAVYISGNSKYLGQWNPKQAIRMNWTENDIWEVEIAYHKIEYKYFISQYESIQTVLWESGPNRVTTKHTIDVWNYRKVCFQCLNPSNCLIYISGSPETLGKFQKRIRMKNKDGISQYTCLLDVADPQIQYQYHFLTKSEFSSPVQKLDLESEQSYYKDALLVYSDNLAKVKQMIFQLNKNICYGYVPQSKEDYRILKNFNLKTIVEFCNTQEKSLLEHQLQRDDCQHMIVNLYHFKQENFTQRLLQLIQIFIQKYQLIYICNNSLSHLRKYLQVYEKLSK
;
A
#
# COMPACT_ATOMS: atom_id res chain seq x y z
N MET A 1 -16.03 13.92 14.99
CA MET A 1 -15.02 13.60 16.01
C MET A 1 -14.51 12.19 15.75
N ILE A 2 -13.25 11.89 16.09
CA ILE A 2 -12.74 10.52 16.23
C ILE A 2 -12.47 10.26 17.70
N HIS A 3 -12.67 9.01 18.10
CA HIS A 3 -12.39 8.54 19.44
C HIS A 3 -11.13 7.70 19.39
N LEU A 4 -10.07 8.18 20.04
CA LEU A 4 -8.81 7.46 20.18
C LEU A 4 -8.78 6.82 21.56
N LYS A 5 -8.46 5.52 21.60
CA LYS A 5 -8.31 4.74 22.83
C LYS A 5 -6.96 4.05 22.80
N ILE A 6 -6.27 3.95 23.93
CA ILE A 6 -5.07 3.15 24.08
C ILE A 6 -5.13 2.40 25.42
N GLN A 7 -4.88 1.09 25.38
CA GLN A 7 -4.75 0.31 26.61
C GLN A 7 -3.31 0.38 27.11
N PHE A 8 -3.09 0.95 28.28
CA PHE A 8 -1.78 1.07 28.89
C PHE A 8 -1.86 1.25 30.41
N LYS A 9 -1.17 0.39 31.15
CA LYS A 9 -1.10 0.47 32.62
C LYS A 9 0.00 1.43 33.05
N THR A 10 -0.37 2.50 33.75
CA THR A 10 0.56 3.48 34.32
C THR A 10 0.85 3.20 35.80
N GLU A 11 1.92 3.79 36.33
CA GLU A 11 2.16 3.80 37.78
C GLU A 11 1.29 4.85 38.48
N PHE A 12 1.19 4.76 39.81
CA PHE A 12 0.49 5.76 40.60
C PHE A 12 1.09 7.16 40.39
N GLY A 13 0.24 8.16 40.16
CA GLY A 13 0.66 9.53 39.89
C GLY A 13 1.11 9.81 38.45
N GLN A 14 1.04 8.83 37.54
CA GLN A 14 1.29 9.02 36.11
C GLN A 14 -0.02 9.12 35.31
N ALA A 15 0.07 9.71 34.11
CA ALA A 15 -1.00 9.75 33.13
C ALA A 15 -0.47 9.58 31.71
N VAL A 16 -1.36 9.12 30.81
CA VAL A 16 -1.08 9.12 29.37
C VAL A 16 -1.52 10.45 28.76
N TYR A 17 -0.66 10.99 27.90
CA TYR A 17 -0.87 12.20 27.15
C TYR A 17 -0.74 11.91 25.66
N ILE A 18 -1.40 12.73 24.84
CA ILE A 18 -1.30 12.73 23.38
C ILE A 18 -0.81 14.10 22.90
N SER A 19 0.17 14.09 22.02
CA SER A 19 0.63 15.29 21.30
C SER A 19 0.96 14.96 19.86
N GLY A 20 0.95 15.98 19.00
CA GLY A 20 1.01 15.79 17.56
C GLY A 20 1.30 17.05 16.79
N ASN A 21 1.36 16.95 15.47
CA ASN A 21 1.75 18.05 14.57
C ASN A 21 0.74 19.21 14.51
N SER A 22 -0.49 18.97 14.94
CA SER A 22 -1.56 19.97 14.93
C SER A 22 -1.48 20.91 16.13
N LYS A 23 -1.91 22.16 15.93
CA LYS A 23 -2.07 23.14 17.03
C LYS A 23 -2.97 22.62 18.16
N TYR A 24 -3.97 21.81 17.83
CA TYR A 24 -4.88 21.23 18.81
C TYR A 24 -4.24 20.11 19.64
N LEU A 25 -3.12 19.54 19.17
CA LEU A 25 -2.33 18.55 19.90
C LEU A 25 -1.00 19.13 20.41
N GLY A 26 -0.89 20.46 20.46
CA GLY A 26 0.27 21.14 21.03
C GLY A 26 1.52 21.19 20.16
N GLN A 27 1.45 20.86 18.86
CA GLN A 27 2.59 20.94 17.92
C GLN A 27 3.87 20.25 18.43
N TRP A 28 3.72 19.02 18.92
CA TRP A 28 4.79 18.23 19.55
C TRP A 28 5.39 18.81 20.85
N ASN A 29 4.79 19.85 21.43
CA ASN A 29 5.18 20.38 22.73
C ASN A 29 4.43 19.63 23.86
N PRO A 30 5.13 18.87 24.74
CA PRO A 30 4.48 18.14 25.83
C PRO A 30 3.67 19.04 26.76
N LYS A 31 4.10 20.29 27.00
CA LYS A 31 3.37 21.22 27.88
C LYS A 31 2.03 21.69 27.30
N GLN A 32 1.82 21.47 26.00
CA GLN A 32 0.57 21.79 25.29
C GLN A 32 -0.17 20.51 24.84
N ALA A 33 0.28 19.34 25.30
CA ALA A 33 -0.34 18.06 25.01
C ALA A 33 -1.71 17.93 25.69
N ILE A 34 -2.55 17.05 25.15
CA ILE A 34 -3.83 16.70 25.78
C ILE A 34 -3.57 15.54 26.73
N ARG A 35 -3.96 15.69 28.00
CA ARG A 35 -4.04 14.57 28.94
C ARG A 35 -5.25 13.71 28.61
N MET A 36 -5.07 12.40 28.45
CA MET A 36 -6.16 11.48 28.16
C MET A 36 -6.96 11.15 29.43
N ASN A 37 -8.20 10.70 29.25
CA ASN A 37 -9.05 10.26 30.35
C ASN A 37 -8.83 8.76 30.59
N TRP A 38 -8.53 8.37 31.82
CA TRP A 38 -8.49 6.96 32.20
C TRP A 38 -9.89 6.40 32.40
N THR A 39 -10.08 5.15 32.00
CA THR A 39 -11.31 4.37 32.15
C THR A 39 -10.96 2.93 32.58
N GLU A 40 -11.98 2.13 32.89
CA GLU A 40 -11.80 0.75 33.33
C GLU A 40 -10.91 -0.08 32.39
N ASN A 41 -10.17 -1.05 32.95
CA ASN A 41 -9.23 -1.94 32.24
C ASN A 41 -7.99 -1.24 31.65
N ASP A 42 -7.52 -0.17 32.30
CA ASP A 42 -6.34 0.59 31.88
C ASP A 42 -6.47 1.20 30.48
N ILE A 43 -7.69 1.61 30.12
CA ILE A 43 -7.97 2.24 28.83
C ILE A 43 -7.93 3.76 29.00
N TRP A 44 -7.03 4.40 28.24
CA TRP A 44 -6.94 5.85 28.14
C TRP A 44 -7.63 6.31 26.86
N GLU A 45 -8.50 7.31 26.96
CA GLU A 45 -9.29 7.77 25.81
C GLU A 45 -9.38 9.29 25.66
N VAL A 46 -9.57 9.73 24.42
CA VAL A 46 -9.73 11.14 24.05
C VAL A 46 -10.54 11.27 22.77
N GLU A 47 -11.41 12.28 22.72
CA GLU A 47 -12.10 12.66 21.49
C GLU A 47 -11.47 13.89 20.85
N ILE A 48 -11.16 13.80 19.57
CA ILE A 48 -10.57 14.91 18.81
C ILE A 48 -11.28 15.10 17.46
N ALA A 49 -11.15 16.30 16.88
CA ALA A 49 -11.73 16.57 15.57
C ALA A 49 -11.01 15.76 14.47
N TYR A 50 -11.77 15.08 13.60
CA TYR A 50 -11.20 14.23 12.56
C TYR A 50 -10.48 15.06 11.49
N HIS A 51 -9.16 14.98 11.49
CA HIS A 51 -8.26 15.56 10.50
C HIS A 51 -7.11 14.58 10.32
N LYS A 52 -6.48 14.53 9.14
CA LYS A 52 -5.25 13.75 8.94
C LYS A 52 -4.11 14.44 9.70
N ILE A 53 -3.83 13.96 10.91
CA ILE A 53 -2.79 14.49 11.80
C ILE A 53 -1.88 13.37 12.25
N GLU A 54 -0.64 13.75 12.52
CA GLU A 54 0.35 12.88 13.15
C GLU A 54 0.32 13.10 14.66
N TYR A 55 0.46 12.02 15.43
CA TYR A 55 0.45 12.07 16.88
C TYR A 55 1.31 10.96 17.48
N LYS A 56 1.65 11.13 18.76
CA LYS A 56 2.23 10.11 19.62
C LYS A 56 1.66 10.21 21.03
N TYR A 57 1.69 9.09 21.72
CA TYR A 57 1.45 9.04 23.15
C TYR A 57 2.75 9.18 23.95
N PHE A 58 2.64 9.75 25.14
CA PHE A 58 3.70 9.72 26.15
C PHE A 58 3.13 9.59 27.55
N ILE A 59 3.98 9.14 28.47
CA ILE A 59 3.68 9.08 29.90
C ILE A 59 4.40 10.24 30.59
N SER A 60 3.70 10.89 31.52
CA SER A 60 4.29 11.85 32.44
C SER A 60 3.50 11.89 33.75
N GLN A 61 3.98 12.64 34.73
CA GLN A 61 3.28 12.83 36.00
C GLN A 61 1.93 13.55 35.78
N TYR A 62 0.93 13.18 36.58
CA TYR A 62 -0.44 13.67 36.46
C TYR A 62 -0.59 15.15 36.81
N GLU A 63 0.08 15.58 37.89
CA GLU A 63 -0.03 16.95 38.44
C GLU A 63 0.74 17.98 37.62
N SER A 64 1.91 17.60 37.12
CA SER A 64 2.75 18.47 36.30
C SER A 64 3.62 17.64 35.37
N ILE A 65 3.72 18.05 34.12
CA ILE A 65 4.56 17.36 33.13
C ILE A 65 6.03 17.66 33.46
N GLN A 66 6.75 16.64 33.95
CA GLN A 66 8.18 16.74 34.30
C GLN A 66 9.00 15.78 33.42
N THR A 67 8.84 14.48 33.64
CA THR A 67 9.53 13.45 32.85
C THR A 67 8.61 13.01 31.73
N VAL A 68 9.07 13.10 30.48
CA VAL A 68 8.30 12.70 29.29
C VAL A 68 8.88 11.43 28.72
N LEU A 69 8.10 10.35 28.76
CA LEU A 69 8.45 9.06 28.16
C LEU A 69 7.54 8.78 26.96
N TRP A 70 8.05 9.05 25.77
CA TRP A 70 7.33 8.82 24.51
C TRP A 70 7.20 7.34 24.18
N GLU A 71 6.14 6.98 23.46
CA GLU A 71 6.08 5.69 22.80
C GLU A 71 7.17 5.54 21.73
N SER A 72 7.63 4.30 21.55
CA SER A 72 8.61 3.92 20.55
C SER A 72 8.02 3.89 19.14
N GLY A 73 8.90 3.89 18.13
CA GLY A 73 8.53 3.79 16.71
C GLY A 73 8.08 5.13 16.09
N PRO A 74 7.57 5.11 14.84
CA PRO A 74 7.20 6.32 14.11
C PRO A 74 5.92 6.97 14.64
N ASN A 75 5.62 8.18 14.19
CA ASN A 75 4.38 8.88 14.51
C ASN A 75 3.15 8.09 14.02
N ARG A 76 2.10 8.06 14.84
CA ARG A 76 0.80 7.52 14.45
C ARG A 76 0.08 8.53 13.56
N VAL A 77 -0.75 8.03 12.65
CA VAL A 77 -1.62 8.86 11.81
C VAL A 77 -3.06 8.49 12.11
N THR A 78 -3.91 9.50 12.32
CA THR A 78 -5.32 9.29 12.66
C THR A 78 -6.05 8.43 11.63
N THR A 79 -6.78 7.44 12.11
CA THR A 79 -7.71 6.63 11.30
C THR A 79 -9.10 6.64 11.94
N LYS A 80 -10.14 6.20 11.21
CA LYS A 80 -11.54 6.38 11.66
C LYS A 80 -11.90 5.59 12.93
N HIS A 81 -11.24 4.45 13.18
CA HIS A 81 -11.52 3.59 14.34
C HIS A 81 -10.29 2.77 14.73
N THR A 82 -9.63 3.14 15.83
CA THR A 82 -8.50 2.36 16.39
C THR A 82 -8.52 2.38 17.91
N ILE A 83 -8.49 1.18 18.49
CA ILE A 83 -7.90 1.00 19.81
C ILE A 83 -6.41 0.79 19.52
N ASP A 84 -5.60 1.78 19.90
CA ASP A 84 -4.16 1.73 19.83
C ASP A 84 -3.61 0.78 20.91
N VAL A 85 -2.46 0.18 20.60
CA VAL A 85 -1.70 -0.64 21.55
C VAL A 85 -0.31 -0.03 21.66
N TRP A 86 0.13 0.19 22.89
CA TRP A 86 1.41 0.85 23.18
C TRP A 86 2.58 0.07 22.56
N ASN A 87 3.49 0.74 21.84
CA ASN A 87 4.62 0.10 21.15
C ASN A 87 4.26 -1.01 20.14
N TYR A 88 2.99 -1.19 19.79
CA TYR A 88 2.59 -2.06 18.69
C TYR A 88 2.05 -1.25 17.52
N ARG A 89 2.23 -1.79 16.31
CA ARG A 89 1.66 -1.25 15.07
C ARG A 89 0.77 -2.29 14.42
N LYS A 90 -0.42 -1.87 14.02
CA LYS A 90 -1.32 -2.70 13.25
C LYS A 90 -0.85 -2.72 11.81
N VAL A 91 -0.34 -3.87 11.37
CA VAL A 91 0.15 -4.07 10.01
C VAL A 91 -0.80 -5.00 9.26
N CYS A 92 -1.13 -4.64 8.03
CA CYS A 92 -1.93 -5.47 7.14
C CYS A 92 -1.06 -5.92 5.96
N PHE A 93 -0.72 -7.20 5.96
CA PHE A 93 -0.08 -7.86 4.83
C PHE A 93 -1.15 -8.22 3.82
N GLN A 94 -0.93 -7.85 2.56
CA GLN A 94 -1.90 -8.08 1.50
C GLN A 94 -1.20 -8.51 0.22
N CYS A 95 -1.85 -9.40 -0.53
CA CYS A 95 -1.42 -9.77 -1.87
C CYS A 95 -2.62 -10.08 -2.76
N LEU A 96 -2.42 -9.94 -4.07
CA LEU A 96 -3.45 -10.22 -5.05
C LEU A 96 -3.71 -11.73 -5.15
N ASN A 97 -5.00 -12.10 -5.12
CA ASN A 97 -5.45 -13.47 -5.24
C ASN A 97 -6.78 -13.58 -6.02
N PRO A 98 -6.76 -13.29 -7.34
CA PRO A 98 -7.99 -13.27 -8.13
C PRO A 98 -8.55 -14.68 -8.35
N SER A 99 -7.69 -15.70 -8.26
CA SER A 99 -8.05 -17.11 -8.36
C SER A 99 -8.58 -17.68 -7.05
N ASN A 100 -8.66 -16.86 -5.99
CA ASN A 100 -9.13 -17.24 -4.66
C ASN A 100 -8.45 -18.51 -4.10
N CYS A 101 -7.16 -18.71 -4.42
CA CYS A 101 -6.39 -19.85 -3.93
C CYS A 101 -6.09 -19.70 -2.43
N LEU A 102 -5.60 -20.77 -1.80
CA LEU A 102 -5.19 -20.68 -0.40
C LEU A 102 -3.83 -19.99 -0.34
N ILE A 103 -3.79 -18.84 0.33
CA ILE A 103 -2.54 -18.12 0.59
C ILE A 103 -2.29 -18.08 2.09
N TYR A 104 -1.04 -18.28 2.45
CA TYR A 104 -0.53 -18.16 3.81
C TYR A 104 0.63 -17.17 3.83
N ILE A 105 0.91 -16.64 5.02
CA ILE A 105 2.08 -15.80 5.29
C ILE A 105 2.88 -16.41 6.44
N SER A 106 4.21 -16.30 6.37
CA SER A 106 5.10 -16.57 7.50
C SER A 106 6.14 -15.46 7.62
N GLY A 107 6.76 -15.32 8.79
CA GLY A 107 7.72 -14.26 9.05
C GLY A 107 8.46 -14.38 10.37
N SER A 108 9.41 -13.48 10.63
CA SER A 108 10.22 -13.46 11.86
C SER A 108 9.42 -13.21 13.15
N PRO A 109 8.35 -12.38 13.18
CA PRO A 109 7.55 -12.17 14.38
C PRO A 109 6.82 -13.43 14.84
N GLU A 110 6.51 -13.47 16.13
CA GLU A 110 5.63 -14.50 16.70
C GLU A 110 4.25 -14.53 16.05
N THR A 111 3.69 -13.37 15.75
CA THR A 111 2.40 -13.24 15.05
C THR A 111 2.45 -13.74 13.61
N LEU A 112 3.64 -13.87 13.01
CA LEU A 112 3.87 -14.50 11.71
C LEU A 112 4.50 -15.89 11.82
N GLY A 113 4.54 -16.47 13.02
CA GLY A 113 4.92 -17.85 13.27
C GLY A 113 6.42 -18.14 13.28
N LYS A 114 7.30 -17.13 13.38
CA LYS A 114 8.77 -17.27 13.45
C LYS A 114 9.35 -18.16 12.33
N PHE A 115 8.76 -18.11 11.13
CA PHE A 115 9.00 -19.02 10.00
C PHE A 115 8.79 -20.53 10.28
N GLN A 116 8.34 -20.92 11.47
CA GLN A 116 8.03 -22.29 11.86
C GLN A 116 6.56 -22.65 11.57
N LYS A 117 5.69 -21.64 11.52
CA LYS A 117 4.26 -21.78 11.23
C LYS A 117 3.82 -20.83 10.14
N ARG A 118 2.91 -21.30 9.28
CA ARG A 118 2.23 -20.50 8.25
C ARG A 118 0.87 -20.04 8.75
N ILE A 119 0.54 -18.76 8.55
CA ILE A 119 -0.73 -18.15 8.94
C ILE A 119 -1.61 -17.99 7.71
N ARG A 120 -2.82 -18.56 7.74
CA ARG A 120 -3.75 -18.48 6.62
C ARG A 120 -4.26 -17.05 6.47
N MET A 121 -4.19 -16.52 5.25
CA MET A 121 -4.72 -15.21 4.91
C MET A 121 -6.23 -15.30 4.62
N LYS A 122 -6.96 -14.24 4.95
CA LYS A 122 -8.39 -14.12 4.63
C LYS A 122 -8.54 -13.59 3.22
N ASN A 123 -9.39 -14.21 2.41
CA ASN A 123 -9.67 -13.76 1.06
C ASN A 123 -10.92 -12.88 1.05
N LYS A 124 -10.83 -11.73 0.42
CA LYS A 124 -11.94 -10.82 0.17
C LYS A 124 -11.72 -10.13 -1.17
N ASP A 125 -12.69 -10.23 -2.08
CA ASP A 125 -12.71 -9.50 -3.36
C ASP A 125 -11.43 -9.68 -4.21
N GLY A 126 -10.90 -10.90 -4.27
CA GLY A 126 -9.68 -11.20 -5.04
C GLY A 126 -8.39 -10.73 -4.38
N ILE A 127 -8.42 -10.38 -3.10
CA ILE A 127 -7.25 -10.00 -2.29
C ILE A 127 -7.17 -10.94 -1.08
N SER A 128 -5.97 -11.49 -0.85
CA SER A 128 -5.64 -12.17 0.38
C SER A 128 -5.02 -11.18 1.35
N GLN A 129 -5.53 -11.14 2.58
CA GLN A 129 -5.05 -10.23 3.61
C GLN A 129 -4.89 -10.91 4.97
N TYR A 130 -3.88 -10.48 5.71
CA TYR A 130 -3.67 -10.83 7.10
C TYR A 130 -3.28 -9.59 7.87
N THR A 131 -4.02 -9.31 8.93
CA THR A 131 -3.76 -8.16 9.80
C THR A 131 -3.34 -8.65 11.17
N CYS A 132 -2.22 -8.12 11.66
CA CYS A 132 -1.72 -8.41 12.99
C CYS A 132 -1.17 -7.16 13.66
N LEU A 133 -0.86 -7.28 14.94
CA LEU A 133 -0.07 -6.31 15.69
C LEU A 133 1.39 -6.78 15.65
N LEU A 134 2.29 -5.87 15.28
CA LEU A 134 3.74 -6.08 15.30
C LEU A 134 4.36 -5.19 16.35
N ASP A 135 5.30 -5.74 17.11
CA ASP A 135 6.07 -5.03 18.12
C ASP A 135 7.08 -4.12 17.42
N VAL A 136 7.11 -2.83 17.76
CA VAL A 136 8.09 -1.90 17.17
C VAL A 136 9.50 -2.08 17.73
N ALA A 137 9.69 -2.86 18.80
CA ALA A 137 11.01 -3.18 19.33
C ALA A 137 11.86 -4.04 18.36
N ASP A 138 11.21 -4.77 17.45
CA ASP A 138 11.85 -5.43 16.33
C ASP A 138 11.42 -4.74 15.03
N PRO A 139 12.13 -3.68 14.60
CA PRO A 139 11.68 -2.89 13.47
C PRO A 139 11.92 -3.59 12.13
N GLN A 140 12.82 -4.57 12.05
CA GLN A 140 13.24 -5.20 10.80
C GLN A 140 12.55 -6.56 10.60
N ILE A 141 11.32 -6.51 10.11
CA ILE A 141 10.46 -7.67 9.93
C ILE A 141 10.79 -8.39 8.62
N GLN A 142 11.04 -9.69 8.70
CA GLN A 142 11.16 -10.55 7.52
C GLN A 142 9.88 -11.35 7.32
N TYR A 143 9.41 -11.48 6.08
CA TYR A 143 8.18 -12.23 5.78
C TYR A 143 8.16 -12.81 4.37
N GLN A 144 7.31 -13.81 4.13
CA GLN A 144 7.09 -14.39 2.80
C GLN A 144 5.67 -14.94 2.67
N TYR A 145 5.17 -14.98 1.42
CA TYR A 145 3.87 -15.54 1.07
C TYR A 145 4.00 -16.97 0.56
N HIS A 146 3.03 -17.82 0.88
CA HIS A 146 2.94 -19.21 0.44
C HIS A 146 1.62 -19.43 -0.29
N PHE A 147 1.68 -19.87 -1.52
CA PHE A 147 0.55 -20.09 -2.41
C PHE A 147 0.33 -21.59 -2.54
N LEU A 148 -0.83 -22.05 -2.07
CA LEU A 148 -1.27 -23.43 -2.24
C LEU A 148 -2.25 -23.49 -3.42
N THR A 149 -1.75 -24.03 -4.52
CA THR A 149 -2.54 -24.32 -5.72
C THR A 149 -2.51 -25.83 -5.99
N LYS A 150 -2.26 -26.28 -7.23
CA LYS A 150 -1.92 -27.69 -7.53
C LYS A 150 -0.49 -28.04 -7.07
N SER A 151 0.36 -27.03 -6.94
CA SER A 151 1.69 -27.10 -6.35
C SER A 151 1.85 -25.99 -5.30
N GLU A 152 2.79 -26.18 -4.37
CA GLU A 152 3.18 -25.16 -3.41
C GLU A 152 4.24 -24.23 -4.00
N PHE A 153 4.04 -22.93 -3.85
CA PHE A 153 5.02 -21.92 -4.19
C PHE A 153 5.20 -20.96 -3.01
N SER A 154 6.44 -20.54 -2.75
CA SER A 154 6.75 -19.52 -1.76
C SER A 154 7.42 -18.33 -2.44
N SER A 155 7.02 -17.11 -2.08
CA SER A 155 7.73 -15.91 -2.52
C SER A 155 9.14 -15.87 -1.93
N PRO A 156 10.05 -15.05 -2.48
CA PRO A 156 11.26 -14.66 -1.76
C PRO A 156 10.91 -14.03 -0.41
N VAL A 157 11.87 -14.07 0.51
CA VAL A 157 11.78 -13.35 1.79
C VAL A 157 11.88 -11.86 1.54
N GLN A 158 10.84 -11.14 1.94
CA GLN A 158 10.72 -9.69 1.90
C GLN A 158 11.10 -9.11 3.27
N LYS A 159 11.47 -7.83 3.27
CA LYS A 159 11.81 -7.07 4.49
C LYS A 159 10.84 -5.90 4.63
N LEU A 160 10.39 -5.65 5.85
CA LEU A 160 9.55 -4.53 6.25
C LEU A 160 10.26 -3.83 7.40
N ASP A 161 10.53 -2.54 7.24
CA ASP A 161 11.06 -1.70 8.30
C ASP A 161 9.89 -0.96 8.98
N LEU A 162 9.73 -1.09 10.30
CA LEU A 162 8.66 -0.41 11.03
C LEU A 162 9.02 1.04 11.40
N GLU A 163 10.27 1.46 11.26
CA GLU A 163 10.74 2.79 11.65
C GLU A 163 10.75 3.81 10.51
N SER A 164 10.72 3.36 9.25
CA SER A 164 10.81 4.30 8.15
C SER A 164 9.63 5.30 8.13
N GLU A 165 9.94 6.58 7.95
CA GLU A 165 8.95 7.67 7.78
C GLU A 165 8.08 7.52 6.53
N GLN A 166 8.39 6.56 5.65
CA GLN A 166 7.42 6.08 4.67
C GLN A 166 6.30 5.38 5.45
N SER A 167 5.31 6.19 5.82
CA SER A 167 4.02 5.82 6.40
C SER A 167 3.23 4.80 5.57
N TYR A 168 3.80 4.37 4.43
CA TYR A 168 3.42 3.26 3.59
C TYR A 168 4.68 2.51 3.11
N TYR A 169 5.04 1.39 3.75
CA TYR A 169 5.58 0.26 3.00
C TYR A 169 4.43 -0.38 2.23
N LYS A 170 4.00 0.36 1.22
CA LYS A 170 3.68 -0.24 -0.06
C LYS A 170 5.04 -0.52 -0.75
N ASP A 171 5.84 -1.49 -0.30
CA ASP A 171 5.90 -2.74 -1.07
C ASP A 171 4.53 -3.37 -1.29
N ALA A 172 3.72 -2.57 -1.97
CA ALA A 172 2.51 -2.97 -2.60
C ALA A 172 2.95 -3.93 -3.70
N LEU A 173 2.60 -5.19 -3.51
CA LEU A 173 1.69 -5.70 -4.51
C LEU A 173 0.28 -5.33 -4.08
N LEU A 174 -0.08 -4.05 -4.29
CA LEU A 174 -1.44 -3.49 -4.33
C LEU A 174 -1.42 -2.00 -4.70
N VAL A 175 -1.54 -1.74 -6.00
CA VAL A 175 -1.98 -0.44 -6.50
C VAL A 175 -3.46 -0.29 -6.16
N TYR A 176 -3.82 0.28 -5.01
CA TYR A 176 -5.16 0.82 -4.81
C TYR A 176 -5.16 2.05 -3.87
N SER A 177 -5.90 3.08 -4.29
CA SER A 177 -6.40 4.28 -3.58
C SER A 177 -7.90 4.19 -3.70
N ASP A 178 -8.63 4.82 -2.80
CA ASP A 178 -10.10 4.91 -2.81
C ASP A 178 -10.71 5.38 -4.15
N ASN A 179 -9.91 5.98 -5.02
CA ASN A 179 -10.30 6.34 -6.39
C ASN A 179 -10.17 5.18 -7.39
N LEU A 180 -9.20 4.27 -7.25
CA LEU A 180 -9.05 3.10 -8.13
C LEU A 180 -10.21 2.11 -8.06
N ALA A 181 -10.93 2.07 -6.94
CA ALA A 181 -12.11 1.20 -6.74
C ALA A 181 -13.26 1.49 -7.68
N LYS A 182 -13.29 2.72 -8.18
CA LYS A 182 -14.28 3.16 -9.16
C LYS A 182 -13.86 2.84 -10.59
N VAL A 183 -12.56 2.65 -10.84
CA VAL A 183 -12.10 2.02 -12.08
C VAL A 183 -12.54 0.57 -11.98
N LYS A 184 -13.44 0.13 -12.87
CA LYS A 184 -13.88 -1.28 -12.96
C LYS A 184 -12.74 -2.27 -13.26
N GLN A 185 -11.48 -1.84 -13.21
CA GLN A 185 -10.34 -2.51 -13.79
C GLN A 185 -9.11 -2.40 -12.88
N MET A 186 -8.53 -3.56 -12.56
CA MET A 186 -7.37 -3.69 -11.67
C MET A 186 -6.10 -3.14 -12.34
N ILE A 187 -5.26 -2.46 -11.54
CA ILE A 187 -3.92 -2.01 -11.92
C ILE A 187 -2.88 -2.80 -11.12
N PHE A 188 -1.80 -3.18 -11.79
CA PHE A 188 -0.67 -3.91 -11.25
C PHE A 188 0.61 -3.08 -11.41
N GLN A 189 1.58 -3.29 -10.54
CA GLN A 189 2.92 -2.69 -10.68
C GLN A 189 3.90 -3.80 -11.06
N LEU A 190 4.68 -3.59 -12.12
CA LEU A 190 5.73 -4.52 -12.54
C LEU A 190 7.06 -4.16 -11.85
N ASN A 191 7.42 -2.88 -11.85
CA ASN A 191 8.61 -2.34 -11.20
C ASN A 191 8.44 -0.83 -10.95
N LYS A 192 9.51 -0.13 -10.58
CA LYS A 192 9.49 1.32 -10.30
C LYS A 192 9.09 2.21 -11.49
N ASN A 193 9.19 1.70 -12.73
CA ASN A 193 8.97 2.47 -13.97
C ASN A 193 7.71 2.03 -14.73
N ILE A 194 7.12 0.86 -14.41
CA ILE A 194 6.01 0.29 -15.15
C ILE A 194 4.88 -0.16 -14.21
N CYS A 195 3.69 0.39 -14.47
CA CYS A 195 2.41 -0.17 -14.05
C CYS A 195 1.67 -0.76 -15.25
N TYR A 196 0.74 -1.69 -15.03
CA TYR A 196 -0.03 -2.30 -16.11
C TYR A 196 -1.44 -2.70 -15.71
N GLY A 197 -2.36 -2.80 -16.67
CA GLY A 197 -3.74 -3.17 -16.41
C GLY A 197 -4.63 -3.17 -17.64
N TYR A 198 -5.92 -2.91 -17.47
CA TYR A 198 -6.87 -2.84 -18.59
C TYR A 198 -6.95 -1.43 -19.19
N VAL A 199 -7.55 -1.35 -20.38
CA VAL A 199 -7.72 -0.08 -21.10
C VAL A 199 -8.77 0.79 -20.39
N PRO A 200 -8.45 2.03 -20.00
CA PRO A 200 -9.40 2.95 -19.37
C PRO A 200 -10.61 3.22 -20.28
N GLN A 201 -11.83 3.09 -19.74
CA GLN A 201 -13.07 3.15 -20.53
C GLN A 201 -13.88 4.43 -20.28
N SER A 202 -13.60 5.17 -19.20
CA SER A 202 -14.34 6.37 -18.80
C SER A 202 -13.40 7.53 -18.46
N LYS A 203 -13.90 8.77 -18.51
CA LYS A 203 -13.15 9.98 -18.08
C LYS A 203 -12.69 9.88 -16.62
N GLU A 204 -13.50 9.23 -15.78
CA GLU A 204 -13.17 9.01 -14.38
C GLU A 204 -11.94 8.09 -14.26
N ASP A 205 -11.84 7.04 -15.07
CA ASP A 205 -10.65 6.17 -15.10
C ASP A 205 -9.36 6.96 -15.41
N TYR A 206 -9.42 7.90 -16.37
CA TYR A 206 -8.29 8.78 -16.69
C TYR A 206 -7.94 9.73 -15.54
N ARG A 207 -8.94 10.32 -14.86
CA ARG A 207 -8.71 11.16 -13.67
C ARG A 207 -8.04 10.39 -12.55
N ILE A 208 -8.49 9.16 -12.33
CA ILE A 208 -7.94 8.29 -11.31
C ILE A 208 -6.48 7.99 -11.64
N LEU A 209 -6.17 7.56 -12.86
CA LEU A 209 -4.79 7.36 -13.32
C LEU A 209 -3.92 8.62 -13.15
N LYS A 210 -4.43 9.79 -13.54
CA LYS A 210 -3.75 11.09 -13.36
C LYS A 210 -3.41 11.36 -11.89
N ASN A 211 -4.36 11.14 -10.98
CA ASN A 211 -4.18 11.32 -9.53
C ASN A 211 -3.08 10.42 -8.96
N PHE A 212 -2.81 9.31 -9.64
CA PHE A 212 -1.73 8.38 -9.35
C PHE A 212 -0.41 8.66 -10.07
N ASN A 213 -0.30 9.80 -10.73
CA ASN A 213 0.83 10.14 -11.58
C ASN A 213 1.03 9.18 -12.77
N LEU A 214 0.02 8.39 -13.13
CA LEU A 214 0.00 7.53 -14.33
C LEU A 214 -0.55 8.31 -15.52
N LYS A 215 0.14 9.39 -15.88
CA LYS A 215 -0.27 10.31 -16.95
C LYS A 215 0.04 9.76 -18.33
N THR A 216 1.01 8.87 -18.44
CA THR A 216 1.46 8.27 -19.69
C THR A 216 0.89 6.87 -19.83
N ILE A 217 -0.09 6.72 -20.70
CA ILE A 217 -0.82 5.48 -20.95
C ILE A 217 -0.37 4.93 -22.30
N VAL A 218 0.04 3.66 -22.31
CA VAL A 218 0.50 2.94 -23.49
C VAL A 218 -0.41 1.73 -23.70
N GLU A 219 -1.35 1.84 -24.63
CA GLU A 219 -2.26 0.75 -24.97
C GLU A 219 -1.62 -0.18 -25.99
N PHE A 220 -1.46 -1.44 -25.65
CA PHE A 220 -1.04 -2.48 -26.57
C PHE A 220 -2.27 -3.07 -27.26
N CYS A 221 -2.38 -2.91 -28.57
CA CYS A 221 -3.46 -3.46 -29.39
C CYS A 221 -2.96 -4.61 -30.27
N ASN A 222 -3.85 -5.56 -30.59
CA ASN A 222 -3.52 -6.70 -31.46
C ASN A 222 -4.63 -6.93 -32.50
N THR A 223 -5.12 -5.85 -33.10
CA THR A 223 -6.21 -5.87 -34.09
C THR A 223 -5.69 -5.46 -35.48
N GLN A 224 -6.23 -6.10 -36.52
CA GLN A 224 -5.90 -5.77 -37.92
C GLN A 224 -6.38 -4.37 -38.31
N GLU A 225 -7.57 -3.93 -37.86
CA GLU A 225 -8.00 -2.53 -37.76
C GLU A 225 -9.46 -2.45 -37.28
N LYS A 226 -9.69 -1.66 -36.21
CA LYS A 226 -10.80 -0.73 -35.94
C LYS A 226 -10.93 -0.47 -34.45
N SER A 227 -10.19 0.53 -33.99
CA SER A 227 -10.79 1.66 -33.26
C SER A 227 -9.92 2.89 -33.52
N LEU A 228 -9.81 3.24 -34.80
CA LEU A 228 -9.57 4.62 -35.19
C LEU A 228 -10.96 5.26 -35.15
N LEU A 229 -11.15 6.21 -34.23
CA LEU A 229 -12.37 7.02 -34.05
C LEU A 229 -13.55 6.30 -33.40
N GLU A 230 -13.52 6.14 -32.07
CA GLU A 230 -14.71 6.33 -31.22
C GLU A 230 -14.29 6.25 -29.75
N HIS A 231 -13.71 7.35 -29.28
CA HIS A 231 -13.89 7.91 -27.94
C HIS A 231 -12.88 9.07 -27.84
N GLN A 232 -13.25 10.21 -28.41
CA GLN A 232 -12.80 11.51 -27.90
C GLN A 232 -13.38 11.73 -26.48
N LEU A 233 -13.20 10.76 -25.58
CA LEU A 233 -13.48 10.93 -24.17
C LEU A 233 -12.36 11.82 -23.66
N GLN A 234 -12.73 13.03 -23.23
CA GLN A 234 -11.85 14.05 -22.64
C GLN A 234 -10.71 13.40 -21.84
N ARG A 235 -9.54 13.33 -22.49
CA ARG A 235 -8.31 12.85 -21.89
C ARG A 235 -7.92 13.94 -20.91
N ASP A 236 -8.02 13.65 -19.62
CA ASP A 236 -7.86 14.63 -18.55
C ASP A 236 -6.36 15.02 -18.39
N ASP A 237 -5.75 15.56 -19.44
CA ASP A 237 -4.30 15.78 -19.63
C ASP A 237 -3.42 14.52 -19.60
N CYS A 238 -4.01 13.32 -19.68
CA CYS A 238 -3.24 12.08 -19.82
C CYS A 238 -2.81 11.88 -21.29
N GLN A 239 -1.53 11.58 -21.48
CA GLN A 239 -0.99 11.18 -22.78
C GLN A 239 -1.30 9.70 -23.02
N HIS A 240 -2.29 9.45 -23.88
CA HIS A 240 -2.65 8.09 -24.29
C HIS A 240 -2.09 7.79 -25.69
N MET A 241 -1.14 6.87 -25.75
CA MET A 241 -0.52 6.35 -26.97
C MET A 241 -1.00 4.92 -27.23
N ILE A 242 -1.34 4.63 -28.48
CA ILE A 242 -1.76 3.30 -28.91
C ILE A 242 -0.62 2.69 -29.72
N VAL A 243 -0.20 1.48 -29.34
CA VAL A 243 0.84 0.69 -29.98
C VAL A 243 0.20 -0.56 -30.56
N ASN A 244 0.12 -0.64 -31.89
CA ASN A 244 -0.37 -1.84 -32.56
C ASN A 244 0.75 -2.88 -32.64
N LEU A 245 0.61 -3.98 -31.90
CA LEU A 245 1.52 -5.11 -31.88
C LEU A 245 1.22 -6.16 -32.97
N TYR A 246 0.24 -5.92 -33.84
CA TYR A 246 -0.13 -6.85 -34.90
C TYR A 246 1.01 -7.12 -35.90
N HIS A 247 1.69 -6.06 -36.35
CA HIS A 247 2.82 -6.15 -37.28
C HIS A 247 4.16 -6.50 -36.61
N PHE A 248 4.16 -6.63 -35.29
CA PHE A 248 5.35 -6.96 -34.53
C PHE A 248 5.70 -8.47 -34.54
N LYS A 249 4.95 -9.30 -35.29
CA LYS A 249 5.15 -10.76 -35.43
C LYS A 249 6.34 -11.19 -36.30
N GLN A 250 7.22 -10.27 -36.69
CA GLN A 250 8.44 -10.57 -37.46
C GLN A 250 9.61 -10.97 -36.54
N GLU A 251 10.70 -11.49 -37.12
CA GLU A 251 11.95 -11.78 -36.39
C GLU A 251 12.36 -10.57 -35.53
N ASN A 252 12.86 -10.83 -34.31
CA ASN A 252 13.27 -9.83 -33.32
C ASN A 252 12.15 -9.04 -32.61
N PHE A 253 10.90 -9.54 -32.62
CA PHE A 253 9.76 -9.00 -31.85
C PHE A 253 10.14 -8.50 -30.45
N THR A 254 10.73 -9.42 -29.69
CA THR A 254 11.08 -9.34 -28.28
C THR A 254 12.03 -8.16 -28.00
N GLN A 255 13.01 -7.96 -28.89
CA GLN A 255 14.04 -6.94 -28.74
C GLN A 255 13.53 -5.55 -29.14
N ARG A 256 12.71 -5.46 -30.19
CA ARG A 256 12.05 -4.20 -30.57
C ARG A 256 11.05 -3.74 -29.50
N LEU A 257 10.32 -4.68 -28.90
CA LEU A 257 9.41 -4.37 -27.79
C LEU A 257 10.17 -3.86 -26.55
N LEU A 258 11.31 -4.50 -26.22
CA LEU A 258 12.19 -4.03 -25.13
C LEU A 258 12.67 -2.60 -25.39
N GLN A 259 13.23 -2.33 -26.58
CA GLN A 259 13.71 -1.01 -26.96
C GLN A 259 12.60 0.04 -26.89
N LEU A 260 11.41 -0.29 -27.38
CA LEU A 260 10.26 0.60 -27.34
C LEU A 260 9.87 0.95 -25.89
N ILE A 261 9.77 -0.05 -25.01
CA ILE A 261 9.46 0.17 -23.59
C ILE A 261 10.57 0.99 -22.92
N GLN A 262 11.85 0.73 -23.23
CA GLN A 262 12.98 1.51 -22.71
C GLN A 262 12.93 2.98 -23.16
N ILE A 263 12.61 3.25 -24.42
CA ILE A 263 12.42 4.62 -24.92
C ILE A 263 11.29 5.33 -24.16
N PHE A 264 10.17 4.62 -23.92
CA PHE A 264 9.08 5.18 -23.13
C PHE A 264 9.49 5.46 -21.68
N ILE A 265 10.22 4.56 -21.03
CA ILE A 265 10.73 4.78 -19.67
C ILE A 265 11.71 5.95 -19.64
N GLN A 266 12.63 6.03 -20.60
CA GLN A 266 13.62 7.12 -20.66
C GLN A 266 12.94 8.48 -20.82
N LYS A 267 11.87 8.54 -21.64
CA LYS A 267 11.16 9.79 -21.90
C LYS A 267 10.19 10.18 -20.78
N TYR A 268 9.51 9.23 -20.16
CA TYR A 268 8.37 9.51 -19.26
C TYR A 268 8.57 9.07 -17.81
N GLN A 269 9.66 8.36 -17.49
CA GLN A 269 10.04 7.83 -16.17
C GLN A 269 9.09 6.79 -15.57
N LEU A 270 7.77 6.98 -15.68
CA LEU A 270 6.72 6.08 -15.23
C LEU A 270 5.64 5.96 -16.29
N ILE A 271 5.31 4.73 -16.68
CA ILE A 271 4.30 4.45 -17.70
C ILE A 271 3.27 3.42 -17.22
N TYR A 272 2.03 3.55 -17.71
CA TYR A 272 0.95 2.59 -17.54
C TYR A 272 0.69 1.85 -18.84
N ILE A 273 1.04 0.56 -18.89
CA ILE A 273 0.82 -0.29 -20.09
C ILE A 273 -0.51 -1.02 -19.96
N CYS A 274 -1.40 -0.89 -20.94
CA CYS A 274 -2.73 -1.49 -20.86
C CYS A 274 -3.10 -2.36 -22.06
N ASN A 275 -4.02 -3.30 -21.85
CA ASN A 275 -4.62 -4.14 -22.89
C ASN A 275 -5.97 -4.69 -22.37
N ASN A 276 -6.95 -4.90 -23.26
CA ASN A 276 -8.22 -5.53 -22.88
C ASN A 276 -8.07 -7.00 -22.42
N SER A 277 -6.95 -7.64 -22.75
CA SER A 277 -6.55 -8.98 -22.31
C SER A 277 -5.29 -8.91 -21.44
N LEU A 278 -5.48 -9.06 -20.12
CA LEU A 278 -4.36 -9.16 -19.17
C LEU A 278 -3.45 -10.36 -19.45
N SER A 279 -3.98 -11.45 -19.99
CA SER A 279 -3.18 -12.64 -20.31
C SER A 279 -2.21 -12.37 -21.47
N HIS A 280 -2.62 -11.59 -22.47
CA HIS A 280 -1.75 -11.13 -23.56
C HIS A 280 -0.73 -10.12 -23.05
N LEU A 281 -1.16 -9.16 -22.24
CA LEU A 281 -0.28 -8.15 -21.65
C LEU A 281 0.84 -8.78 -20.81
N ARG A 282 0.50 -9.77 -19.98
CA ARG A 282 1.50 -10.48 -19.17
C ARG A 282 2.55 -11.19 -20.01
N LYS A 283 2.19 -11.77 -21.17
CA LYS A 283 3.18 -12.39 -22.08
C LYS A 283 4.21 -11.36 -22.55
N TYR A 284 3.77 -10.15 -22.89
CA TYR A 284 4.66 -9.06 -23.31
C TYR A 284 5.57 -8.57 -22.18
N LEU A 285 5.01 -8.42 -20.97
CA LEU A 285 5.76 -7.92 -19.81
C LEU A 285 6.74 -8.96 -19.25
N GLN A 286 6.39 -10.25 -19.25
CA GLN A 286 7.31 -11.33 -18.88
C GLN A 286 8.52 -11.40 -19.81
N VAL A 287 8.29 -11.15 -21.11
CA VAL A 287 9.35 -11.06 -22.10
C VAL A 287 10.28 -9.88 -21.80
N TYR A 288 9.70 -8.71 -21.49
CA TYR A 288 10.46 -7.53 -21.08
C TYR A 288 11.32 -7.82 -19.84
N GLU A 289 10.74 -8.37 -18.77
CA GLU A 289 11.47 -8.64 -17.51
C GLU A 289 12.65 -9.61 -17.69
N LYS A 290 12.53 -10.56 -18.63
CA LYS A 290 13.61 -11.49 -18.94
C LYS A 290 14.78 -10.83 -19.66
N LEU A 291 14.51 -9.84 -20.51
CA LEU A 291 15.54 -9.15 -21.29
C LEU A 291 16.07 -7.88 -20.63
N SER A 292 15.38 -7.35 -19.61
CA SER A 292 15.76 -6.14 -18.88
C SER A 292 16.70 -6.39 -17.70
N LYS A 293 17.01 -7.65 -17.40
CA LYS A 293 18.00 -8.07 -16.41
C LYS A 293 19.36 -8.21 -17.07
#